data_AF-A0A938SGQ1-F1
#
_entry.id   AF-A0A938SGQ1-F1
#
_cell.length_a   1.000
_cell.length_b   1.000
_cell.length_c   1.000
_cell.angle_alpha   90.00
_cell.angle_beta   90.00
_cell.angle_gamma   90.00
#
_symmetry.space_group_name_H-M   'P 1'
#
loop_
_entity.id
_entity.type
_entity.pdbx_description
1 polymer ?
#
loop_
_entity_poly.entity_id
_entity_poly.type
_entity_poly.pdbx_seq_one_letter_code
_entity_poly.pdbx_strand_id
1 'polypeptide(L)'
;MGRKTLRVSLLLGAFASSTILAADGNQDFLQVVAGVHFDSRVSGGRYTIEELAGIARQKRLHVAIITDRDNATVEYGLWPLRKILRVRFSAGSIRDLGGRKYLDAYRAAQQRNANVLLIPGAEAMPYYHWEVNLGNALRAQWRDIFKVRNLHEHILVLGLPRGEDYDGLPSLAKGYPRRFAPSCLLNLLWLGFVIVALR
;
A
#
# COMPACT_ATOMS: atom_id res chain seq x y z
N MET A 1 -61.78 2.07 58.91
CA MET A 1 -61.23 1.05 57.99
C MET A 1 -60.83 1.72 56.68
N GLY A 2 -59.58 2.18 56.59
CA GLY A 2 -59.08 2.96 55.45
C GLY A 2 -58.57 2.08 54.31
N ARG A 3 -59.23 2.14 53.15
CA ARG A 3 -58.75 1.53 51.91
C ARG A 3 -57.52 2.30 51.40
N LYS A 4 -56.36 1.64 51.41
CA LYS A 4 -55.14 2.15 50.79
C LYS A 4 -55.26 1.99 49.27
N THR A 5 -55.34 3.09 48.53
CA THR A 5 -55.28 3.10 47.06
C THR A 5 -53.83 3.01 46.61
N LEU A 6 -53.49 1.96 45.86
CA LEU A 6 -52.20 1.76 45.22
C LEU A 6 -52.05 2.79 44.08
N ARG A 7 -51.04 3.67 44.14
CA ARG A 7 -50.68 4.55 43.02
C ARG A 7 -49.64 3.82 42.16
N VAL A 8 -50.03 3.46 40.94
CA VAL A 8 -49.10 2.99 39.91
C VAL A 8 -48.55 4.22 39.21
N SER A 9 -47.27 4.54 39.44
CA SER A 9 -46.57 5.59 38.70
C SER A 9 -46.04 5.01 37.40
N LEU A 10 -46.56 5.49 36.26
CA LEU A 10 -46.05 5.19 34.93
C LEU A 10 -44.80 6.06 34.69
N LEU A 11 -43.61 5.48 34.69
CA LEU A 11 -42.38 6.15 34.29
C LEU A 11 -42.32 6.19 32.75
N LEU A 12 -42.68 7.32 32.14
CA LEU A 12 -42.34 7.59 30.75
C LEU A 12 -40.83 7.89 30.68
N GLY A 13 -40.05 6.92 30.17
CA GLY A 13 -38.66 7.15 29.82
C GLY A 13 -38.59 8.09 28.62
N ALA A 14 -38.11 9.32 28.83
CA ALA A 14 -37.73 10.22 27.76
C ALA A 14 -36.45 9.67 27.11
N PHE A 15 -36.57 9.11 25.90
CA PHE A 15 -35.42 8.93 25.03
C PHE A 15 -34.95 10.32 24.60
N ALA A 16 -33.90 10.82 25.26
CA ALA A 16 -33.16 11.95 24.76
C ALA A 16 -32.51 11.52 23.44
N SER A 17 -33.12 11.90 22.31
CA SER A 17 -32.40 11.96 21.04
C SER A 17 -31.21 12.88 21.24
N SER A 18 -30.03 12.30 21.43
CA SER A 18 -28.78 13.03 21.33
C SER A 18 -28.64 13.46 19.87
N THR A 19 -29.18 14.64 19.55
CA THR A 19 -28.77 15.40 18.37
C THR A 19 -27.28 15.62 18.51
N ILE A 20 -26.50 14.92 17.69
CA ILE A 20 -25.10 15.25 17.50
C ILE A 20 -25.12 16.67 16.93
N LEU A 21 -24.82 17.65 17.78
CA LEU A 21 -24.47 19.00 17.36
C LEU A 21 -23.26 18.83 16.44
N ALA A 22 -23.52 18.83 15.13
CA ALA A 22 -22.48 18.98 14.13
C ALA A 22 -21.74 20.27 14.49
N ALA A 23 -20.48 20.14 14.86
CA ALA A 23 -19.62 21.29 15.09
C ALA A 23 -19.63 22.13 13.82
N ASP A 24 -20.05 23.39 13.96
CA ASP A 24 -20.04 24.38 12.90
C ASP A 24 -18.59 24.78 12.63
N GLY A 25 -17.92 23.95 11.82
CA GLY A 25 -16.57 24.18 11.33
C GLY A 25 -16.62 25.12 10.14
N ASN A 26 -16.84 26.41 10.40
CA ASN A 26 -16.76 27.49 9.43
C ASN A 26 -15.32 27.62 8.87
N GLN A 27 -15.04 26.84 7.81
CA GLN A 27 -14.31 27.24 6.62
C GLN A 27 -15.04 26.62 5.42
N ASP A 28 -15.12 27.36 4.30
CA ASP A 28 -15.84 26.98 3.08
C ASP A 28 -15.27 25.71 2.42
N PHE A 29 -15.55 24.53 2.98
CA PHE A 29 -15.16 23.26 2.39
C PHE A 29 -16.17 22.82 1.33
N LEU A 30 -15.70 22.65 0.09
CA LEU A 30 -16.52 22.11 -0.99
C LEU A 30 -16.67 20.60 -0.84
N GLN A 31 -17.91 20.12 -0.73
CA GLN A 31 -18.19 18.69 -0.81
C GLN A 31 -17.97 18.19 -2.24
N VAL A 32 -17.10 17.20 -2.40
CA VAL A 32 -16.78 16.59 -3.70
C VAL A 32 -17.13 15.11 -3.73
N VAL A 33 -17.35 14.59 -4.93
CA VAL A 33 -17.56 13.16 -5.16
C VAL A 33 -16.24 12.63 -5.70
N ALA A 34 -15.54 11.86 -4.89
CA ALA A 34 -14.21 11.36 -5.22
C ALA A 34 -14.24 9.86 -5.49
N GLY A 35 -13.58 9.44 -6.56
CA GLY A 35 -13.13 8.07 -6.73
C GLY A 35 -11.71 7.95 -6.19
N VAL A 36 -11.49 7.00 -5.28
CA VAL A 36 -10.19 6.78 -4.66
C VAL A 36 -9.72 5.39 -5.02
N HIS A 37 -8.41 5.28 -5.26
CA HIS A 37 -7.72 4.02 -5.47
C HIS A 37 -8.04 3.36 -6.81
N PHE A 38 -7.60 4.02 -7.89
CA PHE A 38 -7.61 3.47 -9.25
C PHE A 38 -6.23 3.01 -9.67
N ASP A 39 -6.15 1.84 -10.32
CA ASP A 39 -4.93 1.36 -10.97
C ASP A 39 -4.94 1.65 -12.47
N SER A 40 -3.85 2.23 -12.96
CA SER A 40 -3.64 2.46 -14.39
C SER A 40 -2.76 1.35 -14.98
N ARG A 41 -2.55 1.38 -16.31
CA ARG A 41 -1.60 0.48 -16.99
C ARG A 41 -0.18 0.56 -16.43
N VAL A 42 0.18 1.62 -15.71
CA VAL A 42 1.48 1.73 -15.03
C VAL A 42 1.64 0.63 -13.98
N SER A 43 0.63 0.40 -13.13
CA SER A 43 0.63 -0.68 -12.13
C SER A 43 -0.06 -1.98 -12.58
N GLY A 44 -0.40 -2.12 -13.86
CA GLY A 44 -1.05 -3.33 -14.40
C GLY A 44 -2.58 -3.27 -14.46
N GLY A 45 -3.18 -2.10 -14.19
CA GLY A 45 -4.58 -1.81 -14.47
C GLY A 45 -4.91 -1.81 -15.96
N ARG A 46 -6.21 -1.80 -16.29
CA ARG A 46 -6.68 -1.94 -17.68
C ARG A 46 -6.53 -0.66 -18.51
N TYR A 47 -6.64 0.50 -17.86
CA TYR A 47 -6.82 1.79 -18.51
C TYR A 47 -5.60 2.70 -18.32
N THR A 48 -5.33 3.59 -19.26
CA THR A 48 -4.35 4.67 -19.08
C THR A 48 -4.87 5.72 -18.09
N ILE A 49 -3.99 6.58 -17.59
CA ILE A 49 -4.38 7.72 -16.72
C ILE A 49 -5.40 8.63 -17.42
N GLU A 50 -5.23 8.86 -18.74
CA GLU A 50 -6.18 9.65 -19.54
C GLU A 50 -7.54 8.95 -19.70
N GLU A 51 -7.54 7.64 -19.98
CA GLU A 51 -8.78 6.86 -20.06
C GLU A 51 -9.52 6.84 -18.71
N LEU A 52 -8.80 6.70 -17.60
CA LEU A 52 -9.37 6.77 -16.24
C LEU A 52 -9.97 8.14 -15.94
N ALA A 53 -9.32 9.23 -16.36
CA ALA A 53 -9.87 10.58 -16.24
C ALA A 53 -11.19 10.72 -17.03
N GLY A 54 -11.23 10.16 -18.24
CA GLY A 54 -12.44 10.10 -19.06
C GLY A 54 -13.57 9.30 -18.40
N ILE A 55 -13.25 8.15 -17.80
CA ILE A 55 -14.21 7.32 -17.07
C ILE A 55 -14.73 8.07 -15.83
N ALA A 56 -13.85 8.70 -15.05
CA ALA A 56 -14.24 9.48 -13.87
C ALA A 56 -15.22 10.60 -14.24
N ARG A 57 -14.95 11.31 -15.35
CA ARG A 57 -15.85 12.32 -15.90
C ARG A 57 -17.21 11.74 -16.28
N GLN A 58 -17.24 10.61 -17.00
CA GLN A 58 -18.49 9.93 -17.37
C GLN A 58 -19.30 9.49 -16.15
N LYS A 59 -18.62 9.11 -15.06
CA LYS A 59 -19.23 8.75 -13.77
C LYS A 59 -19.58 9.94 -12.88
N ARG A 60 -19.41 11.18 -13.37
CA ARG A 60 -19.70 12.42 -12.64
C ARG A 60 -18.91 12.54 -11.33
N LEU A 61 -17.69 12.00 -11.31
CA LEU A 61 -16.75 12.24 -10.21
C LEU A 61 -16.14 13.64 -10.37
N HIS A 62 -16.02 14.35 -9.26
CA HIS A 62 -15.32 15.63 -9.18
C HIS A 62 -13.81 15.42 -9.04
N VAL A 63 -13.39 14.35 -8.36
CA VAL A 63 -11.99 14.00 -8.09
C VAL A 63 -11.73 12.54 -8.42
N ALA A 64 -10.58 12.25 -9.03
CA ALA A 64 -10.09 10.90 -9.24
C ALA A 64 -8.66 10.77 -8.71
N ILE A 65 -8.47 9.86 -7.75
CA ILE A 65 -7.17 9.56 -7.14
C ILE A 65 -6.69 8.22 -7.70
N ILE A 66 -5.74 8.30 -8.62
CA ILE A 66 -5.13 7.13 -9.25
C ILE A 66 -3.87 6.80 -8.43
N THR A 67 -3.73 5.56 -7.99
CA THR A 67 -2.75 5.13 -7.00
C THR A 67 -1.97 3.92 -7.50
N ASP A 68 -1.15 4.13 -8.53
CA ASP A 68 -0.35 3.04 -9.08
C ASP A 68 0.69 2.56 -8.05
N ARG A 69 0.99 1.26 -8.06
CA ARG A 69 2.05 0.66 -7.24
C ARG A 69 3.37 1.40 -7.37
N ASP A 70 3.98 1.80 -6.25
CA ASP A 70 5.28 2.46 -6.22
C ASP A 70 6.38 1.55 -6.78
N ASN A 71 6.34 0.30 -6.33
CA ASN A 71 7.22 -0.79 -6.69
C ASN A 71 6.46 -2.11 -6.53
N ALA A 72 6.49 -2.94 -7.57
CA ALA A 72 5.87 -4.27 -7.54
C ALA A 72 6.92 -5.39 -7.65
N THR A 73 8.11 -5.17 -7.08
CA THR A 73 9.19 -6.17 -7.03
C THR A 73 9.21 -6.89 -5.69
N VAL A 74 9.26 -8.22 -5.74
CA VAL A 74 9.50 -9.13 -4.62
C VAL A 74 10.71 -10.00 -4.92
N GLU A 75 11.72 -9.97 -4.06
CA GLU A 75 12.90 -10.84 -4.13
C GLU A 75 13.04 -11.74 -2.91
N TYR A 76 13.45 -12.99 -3.15
CA TYR A 76 13.97 -13.93 -2.14
C TYR A 76 15.45 -14.21 -2.44
N GLY A 77 16.34 -13.84 -1.51
CA GLY A 77 17.77 -14.12 -1.60
C GLY A 77 18.22 -15.12 -0.54
N LEU A 78 19.05 -16.09 -0.93
CA LEU A 78 19.62 -17.09 -0.01
C LEU A 78 20.76 -16.47 0.81
N TRP A 79 20.70 -16.58 2.13
CA TRP A 79 21.79 -16.10 3.00
C TRP A 79 22.99 -17.05 2.89
N PRO A 80 24.25 -16.57 2.87
CA PRO A 80 24.68 -15.17 2.95
C PRO A 80 24.74 -14.44 1.60
N LEU A 81 24.62 -15.17 0.50
CA LEU A 81 24.75 -14.66 -0.86
C LEU A 81 23.47 -13.99 -1.38
N ARG A 82 22.70 -13.28 -0.53
CA ARG A 82 21.34 -12.80 -0.88
C ARG A 82 21.31 -11.87 -2.10
N LYS A 83 22.46 -11.28 -2.45
CA LYS A 83 22.63 -10.41 -3.63
C LYS A 83 23.07 -11.16 -4.90
N ILE A 84 23.65 -12.36 -4.76
CA ILE A 84 24.16 -13.20 -5.85
C ILE A 84 23.16 -14.30 -6.19
N LEU A 85 22.68 -15.02 -5.18
CA LEU A 85 21.70 -16.11 -5.31
C LEU A 85 20.33 -15.60 -4.85
N ARG A 86 19.53 -15.13 -5.82
CA ARG A 86 18.17 -14.64 -5.56
C ARG A 86 17.22 -14.97 -6.70
N VAL A 87 15.96 -15.15 -6.32
CA VAL A 87 14.82 -15.20 -7.24
C VAL A 87 14.05 -13.89 -7.10
N ARG A 88 13.71 -13.26 -8.22
CA ARG A 88 13.03 -11.96 -8.28
C ARG A 88 11.80 -12.05 -9.16
N PHE A 89 10.68 -11.57 -8.65
CA PHE A 89 9.43 -11.37 -9.39
C PHE A 89 9.14 -9.88 -9.42
N SER A 90 8.82 -9.34 -10.60
CA SER A 90 8.51 -7.92 -10.76
C SER A 90 7.28 -7.77 -11.65
N ALA A 91 6.40 -6.84 -11.32
CA ALA A 91 5.33 -6.38 -12.18
C ALA A 91 5.49 -4.87 -12.44
N GLY A 92 4.68 -4.33 -13.36
CA GLY A 92 4.71 -2.89 -13.68
C GLY A 92 4.43 -2.02 -12.45
N SER A 93 5.17 -0.93 -12.34
CA SER A 93 5.10 0.02 -11.24
C SER A 93 5.56 1.42 -11.66
N ILE A 94 5.29 2.42 -10.81
CA ILE A 94 5.78 3.79 -11.00
C ILE A 94 7.30 3.81 -11.14
N ARG A 95 8.01 2.97 -10.36
CA ARG A 95 9.47 2.86 -10.44
C ARG A 95 9.98 2.45 -11.82
N ASP A 96 9.27 1.60 -12.55
CA ASP A 96 9.70 1.15 -13.88
C ASP A 96 9.53 2.26 -14.92
N LEU A 97 8.49 3.09 -14.76
CA LEU A 97 8.23 4.25 -15.60
C LEU A 97 9.15 5.44 -15.26
N GLY A 98 9.44 5.63 -13.97
CA GLY A 98 10.08 6.80 -13.38
C GLY A 98 9.07 7.87 -12.97
N GLY A 99 9.22 8.41 -11.75
CA GLY A 99 8.26 9.34 -11.15
C GLY A 99 8.04 10.62 -11.95
N ARG A 100 9.07 11.11 -12.65
CA ARG A 100 8.91 12.28 -13.56
C ARG A 100 7.95 11.99 -14.70
N LYS A 101 8.14 10.87 -15.42
CA LYS A 101 7.28 10.46 -16.53
C LYS A 101 5.86 10.15 -16.04
N TYR A 102 5.75 9.58 -14.84
CA TYR A 102 4.48 9.36 -14.16
C TYR A 102 3.70 10.68 -14.01
N LEU A 103 4.31 11.70 -13.37
CA LEU A 103 3.66 13.00 -13.21
C LEU A 103 3.39 13.72 -14.53
N ASP A 104 4.28 13.59 -15.52
CA ASP A 104 4.06 14.17 -16.86
C ASP A 104 2.80 13.57 -17.51
N ALA A 105 2.54 12.27 -17.34
CA ALA A 105 1.31 11.63 -17.80
C ALA A 105 0.06 12.18 -17.09
N TYR A 106 0.12 12.45 -15.79
CA TYR A 106 -0.98 13.13 -15.08
C TYR A 106 -1.24 14.53 -15.60
N ARG A 107 -0.18 15.34 -15.78
CA ARG A 107 -0.33 16.71 -16.27
C ARG A 107 -0.98 16.73 -17.66
N ALA A 108 -0.55 15.83 -18.55
CA ALA A 108 -1.14 15.67 -19.87
C ALA A 108 -2.62 15.25 -19.79
N ALA A 109 -2.96 14.29 -18.92
CA ALA A 109 -4.34 13.86 -18.73
C ALA A 109 -5.22 14.95 -18.11
N GLN A 110 -4.70 15.70 -17.14
CA GLN A 110 -5.40 16.79 -16.45
C GLN A 110 -5.73 17.93 -17.41
N GLN A 111 -4.80 18.31 -18.31
CA GLN A 111 -5.02 19.33 -19.32
C GLN A 111 -6.18 18.97 -20.26
N ARG A 112 -6.34 17.68 -20.59
CA ARG A 112 -7.39 17.18 -21.47
C ARG A 112 -8.72 16.95 -20.76
N ASN A 113 -8.72 16.91 -19.43
CA ASN A 113 -9.89 16.60 -18.60
C ASN A 113 -10.09 17.65 -17.49
N ALA A 114 -10.21 18.93 -17.86
CA ALA A 114 -10.29 20.05 -16.91
C ALA A 114 -11.46 19.98 -15.91
N ASN A 115 -12.51 19.18 -16.18
CA ASN A 115 -13.70 19.06 -15.35
C ASN A 115 -13.55 18.03 -14.20
N VAL A 116 -12.44 17.29 -14.15
CA VAL A 116 -12.14 16.33 -13.08
C VAL A 116 -10.76 16.66 -12.53
N LEU A 117 -10.66 16.80 -11.21
CA LEU A 117 -9.36 16.93 -10.55
C LEU A 117 -8.69 15.56 -10.45
N LEU A 118 -7.55 15.41 -11.11
CA LEU A 118 -6.71 14.22 -10.99
C LEU A 118 -5.68 14.46 -9.90
N ILE A 119 -5.65 13.58 -8.92
CA ILE A 119 -4.64 13.59 -7.86
C ILE A 119 -3.72 12.39 -8.09
N PRO A 120 -2.41 12.62 -8.32
CA PRO A 120 -1.48 11.52 -8.46
C PRO A 120 -1.23 10.87 -7.10
N GLY A 121 -1.30 9.55 -7.05
CA GLY A 121 -1.03 8.77 -5.86
C GLY A 121 -0.11 7.60 -6.16
N ALA A 122 0.46 7.03 -5.11
CA ALA A 122 1.20 5.79 -5.16
C ALA A 122 0.67 4.83 -4.11
N GLU A 123 0.51 3.57 -4.48
CA GLU A 123 0.33 2.48 -3.54
C GLU A 123 1.72 1.97 -3.14
N ALA A 124 2.22 2.44 -2.00
CA ALA A 124 3.54 2.11 -1.53
C ALA A 124 3.56 0.78 -0.79
N MET A 125 4.51 -0.09 -1.16
CA MET A 125 4.75 -1.37 -0.47
C MET A 125 6.09 -1.31 0.30
N PRO A 126 6.09 -0.74 1.52
CA PRO A 126 7.33 -0.45 2.24
C PRO A 126 8.02 -1.72 2.76
N TYR A 127 7.25 -2.77 3.07
CA TYR A 127 7.76 -3.95 3.74
C TYR A 127 7.04 -5.24 3.32
N TYR A 128 7.81 -6.31 3.21
CA TYR A 128 7.36 -7.70 3.16
C TYR A 128 8.48 -8.58 3.74
N HIS A 129 8.16 -9.78 4.20
CA HIS A 129 9.17 -10.76 4.60
C HIS A 129 8.84 -12.16 4.12
N TRP A 130 9.87 -13.00 4.07
CA TRP A 130 9.75 -14.41 3.76
C TRP A 130 9.77 -15.21 5.05
N GLU A 131 8.73 -16.00 5.27
CA GLU A 131 8.70 -17.05 6.25
C GLU A 131 9.19 -18.35 5.60
N VAL A 132 10.10 -19.03 6.29
CA VAL A 132 10.64 -20.33 5.88
C VAL A 132 10.21 -21.37 6.90
N ASN A 133 9.43 -22.37 6.48
CA ASN A 133 9.02 -23.48 7.32
C ASN A 133 9.77 -24.76 6.93
N LEU A 134 10.67 -25.21 7.82
CA LEU A 134 11.50 -26.41 7.61
C LEU A 134 10.98 -27.66 8.33
N GLY A 135 9.86 -27.56 9.07
CA GLY A 135 9.39 -28.61 9.99
C GLY A 135 9.11 -29.98 9.34
N ASN A 136 8.96 -30.04 8.01
CA ASN A 136 8.89 -31.30 7.25
C ASN A 136 9.43 -31.15 5.81
N ALA A 137 10.58 -30.48 5.65
CA ALA A 137 11.13 -30.07 4.36
C ALA A 137 11.33 -31.22 3.34
N LEU A 138 11.48 -32.47 3.80
CA LEU A 138 11.66 -33.65 2.97
C LEU A 138 10.38 -34.10 2.22
N ARG A 139 9.20 -33.69 2.70
CA ARG A 139 7.89 -33.99 2.07
C ARG A 139 7.12 -32.75 1.62
N ALA A 140 7.57 -31.56 2.03
CA ALA A 140 6.95 -30.29 1.72
C ALA A 140 7.25 -29.87 0.27
N GLN A 141 6.26 -29.33 -0.44
CA GLN A 141 6.51 -28.68 -1.72
C GLN A 141 7.17 -27.31 -1.47
N TRP A 142 7.85 -26.76 -2.48
CA TRP A 142 8.48 -25.44 -2.40
C TRP A 142 7.54 -24.33 -1.88
N ARG A 143 6.24 -24.42 -2.22
CA ARG A 143 5.18 -23.47 -1.81
C ARG A 143 4.81 -23.59 -0.33
N ASP A 144 5.06 -24.74 0.29
CA ASP A 144 4.82 -24.98 1.71
C ASP A 144 5.99 -24.50 2.57
N ILE A 145 7.18 -24.51 1.98
CA ILE A 145 8.43 -24.08 2.61
C ILE A 145 8.54 -22.55 2.63
N PHE A 146 8.21 -21.89 1.52
CA PHE A 146 8.36 -20.44 1.37
C PHE A 146 7.02 -19.72 1.32
N LYS A 147 6.76 -18.86 2.30
CA LYS A 147 5.57 -18.01 2.32
C LYS A 147 5.97 -16.55 2.42
N VAL A 148 5.49 -15.74 1.47
CA VAL A 148 5.62 -14.29 1.55
C VAL A 148 4.52 -13.74 2.46
N ARG A 149 4.90 -12.84 3.36
CA ARG A 149 4.00 -12.16 4.30
C ARG A 149 4.03 -10.66 4.07
N ASN A 150 2.93 -10.02 4.45
CA ASN A 150 2.74 -8.58 4.43
C ASN A 150 2.86 -7.96 3.03
N LEU A 151 2.77 -8.78 1.98
CA LEU A 151 2.84 -8.33 0.59
C LEU A 151 1.67 -7.39 0.22
N HIS A 152 0.57 -7.41 0.95
CA HIS A 152 -0.62 -6.58 0.73
C HIS A 152 -0.78 -5.48 1.80
N GLU A 153 0.24 -5.24 2.62
CA GLU A 153 0.24 -4.14 3.58
C GLU A 153 0.76 -2.88 2.89
N HIS A 154 -0.17 -2.14 2.31
CA HIS A 154 0.14 -1.00 1.45
C HIS A 154 -0.23 0.33 2.12
N ILE A 155 0.51 1.37 1.77
CA ILE A 155 0.28 2.73 2.22
C ILE A 155 -0.01 3.60 1.00
N LEU A 156 -1.16 4.28 1.01
CA LEU A 156 -1.46 5.25 -0.04
C LEU A 156 -0.74 6.57 0.24
N VAL A 157 0.10 6.99 -0.70
CA VAL A 157 0.77 8.28 -0.68
C VAL A 157 0.19 9.14 -1.78
N LEU A 158 -0.40 10.29 -1.42
CA LEU A 158 -1.19 11.09 -2.34
C LEU A 158 -0.56 12.47 -2.54
N GLY A 159 -0.63 12.99 -3.77
CA GLY A 159 -0.33 14.38 -4.08
C GLY A 159 1.14 14.77 -3.96
N LEU A 160 2.09 13.86 -4.21
CA LEU A 160 3.50 14.23 -4.22
C LEU A 160 3.79 15.14 -5.44
N PRO A 161 4.37 16.33 -5.24
CA PRO A 161 4.48 17.33 -6.29
C PRO A 161 5.64 17.09 -7.26
N ARG A 162 6.66 16.33 -6.83
CA ARG A 162 7.89 16.11 -7.61
C ARG A 162 8.06 14.64 -7.96
N GLY A 163 8.61 14.39 -9.14
CA GLY A 163 8.81 13.02 -9.63
C GLY A 163 9.81 12.25 -8.77
N GLU A 164 10.82 12.96 -8.26
CA GLU A 164 11.86 12.43 -7.39
C GLU A 164 11.30 11.91 -6.07
N ASP A 165 10.16 12.44 -5.61
CA ASP A 165 9.51 11.98 -4.38
C ASP A 165 8.94 10.55 -4.55
N TYR A 166 8.37 10.24 -5.73
CA TYR A 166 7.95 8.88 -6.07
C TYR A 166 9.14 7.93 -6.22
N ASP A 167 10.20 8.39 -6.89
CA ASP A 167 11.45 7.64 -7.04
C ASP A 167 12.19 7.47 -5.70
N GLY A 168 11.83 8.26 -4.68
CA GLY A 168 12.36 8.21 -3.31
C GLY A 168 11.54 7.38 -2.33
N LEU A 169 10.35 6.89 -2.71
CA LEU A 169 9.49 6.14 -1.78
C LEU A 169 10.20 4.93 -1.15
N PRO A 170 10.12 4.74 0.18
CA PRO A 170 10.75 3.62 0.85
C PRO A 170 10.19 2.28 0.34
N SER A 171 11.06 1.40 -0.17
CA SER A 171 10.67 0.03 -0.51
C SER A 171 11.84 -0.94 -0.34
N LEU A 172 11.54 -2.18 0.04
CA LEU A 172 12.56 -3.22 0.20
C LEU A 172 13.33 -3.50 -1.07
N ALA A 173 12.68 -3.37 -2.23
CA ALA A 173 13.30 -3.60 -3.52
C ALA A 173 14.29 -2.50 -3.93
N LYS A 174 14.32 -1.34 -3.27
CA LYS A 174 15.42 -0.36 -3.42
C LYS A 174 16.66 -0.77 -2.62
N GLY A 175 16.51 -1.79 -1.78
CA GLY A 175 17.52 -2.26 -0.85
C GLY A 175 17.40 -1.56 0.49
N TYR A 176 17.65 -2.31 1.56
CA TYR A 176 17.92 -1.70 2.86
C TYR A 176 19.29 -1.01 2.80
N PRO A 177 19.43 0.21 3.35
CA PRO A 177 20.75 0.73 3.73
C PRO A 177 21.27 -0.11 4.91
N ARG A 178 21.79 -1.32 4.63
CA ARG A 178 22.55 -2.09 5.62
C ARG A 178 24.00 -1.64 5.54
N ARG A 179 24.45 -0.93 6.57
CA ARG A 179 25.88 -0.78 6.86
C ARG A 179 26.35 -2.13 7.40
N PHE A 180 27.25 -2.79 6.69
CA PHE A 180 27.86 -4.03 7.18
C PHE A 180 29.10 -3.66 8.01
N ALA A 181 29.11 -4.07 9.27
CA ALA A 181 30.31 -4.00 10.08
C ALA A 181 31.23 -5.21 9.76
N PRO A 182 32.56 -5.09 9.95
CA PRO A 182 33.47 -6.24 9.81
C PRO A 182 33.06 -7.45 10.67
N SER A 183 32.42 -7.20 11.83
CA SER A 183 31.86 -8.24 12.69
C SER A 183 30.76 -9.08 12.03
N CYS A 184 30.11 -8.60 10.95
CA CYS A 184 29.16 -9.39 10.18
C CYS A 184 29.81 -10.61 9.51
N LEU A 185 31.13 -10.62 9.30
CA LEU A 185 31.87 -11.78 8.79
C LEU A 185 31.86 -12.94 9.79
N LEU A 186 31.71 -12.67 11.09
CA LEU A 186 31.59 -13.73 12.10
C LEU A 186 30.31 -14.56 11.90
N ASN A 187 29.26 -13.97 11.30
CA ASN A 187 28.07 -14.75 10.95
C ASN A 187 28.36 -15.79 9.87
N LEU A 188 29.43 -15.64 9.08
CA LEU A 188 29.83 -16.61 8.04
C LEU A 188 30.61 -17.79 8.62
N LEU A 189 30.97 -17.79 9.90
CA LEU A 189 31.79 -18.85 10.50
C LEU A 189 31.15 -20.24 10.36
N TRP A 190 29.82 -20.33 10.30
CA TRP A 190 29.15 -21.62 10.09
C TRP A 190 29.40 -22.23 8.71
N LEU A 191 29.76 -21.44 7.69
CA LEU A 191 30.18 -21.98 6.40
C LEU A 191 31.48 -22.80 6.52
N GLY A 192 32.35 -22.47 7.48
CA GLY A 192 33.54 -23.26 7.78
C GLY A 192 33.19 -24.69 8.21
N PHE A 193 32.15 -24.85 9.04
CA PHE A 193 31.66 -26.18 9.44
C PHE A 193 31.09 -26.97 8.25
N VAL A 194 30.43 -26.31 7.30
CA VAL A 194 29.90 -26.97 6.09
C VAL A 194 31.03 -27.46 5.18
N ILE A 195 32.08 -26.66 4.99
CA ILE A 195 33.23 -27.05 4.16
C ILE A 195 33.98 -28.24 4.77
N VAL A 196 34.12 -28.28 6.10
CA VAL A 196 34.73 -29.41 6.81
C VAL A 196 33.86 -30.66 6.74
N ALA A 197 32.53 -30.53 6.82
CA ALA A 197 31.60 -31.65 6.77
C ALA A 197 31.42 -32.26 5.36
N LEU A 198 31.83 -31.55 4.30
CA LEU A 198 31.80 -32.01 2.91
C LEU A 198 33.13 -32.61 2.42
N ARG A 199 34.15 -32.65 3.29
CA ARG A 199 35.40 -33.39 3.08
C ARG A 199 35.36 -34.73 3.78
#